data_AF-A0A9E1ELC3-F1
#
_entry.id   AF-A0A9E1ELC3-F1
#
_cell.length_a   1.000
_cell.length_b   1.000
_cell.length_c   1.000
_cell.angle_alpha   90.00
_cell.angle_beta   90.00
_cell.angle_gamma   90.00
#
_symmetry.space_group_name_H-M   'P 1'
#
loop_
_entity.id
_entity.type
_entity.pdbx_description
1 polymer ?
#
loop_
_entity_poly.entity_id
_entity_poly.type
_entity_poly.pdbx_seq_one_letter_code
_entity_poly.pdbx_strand_id
1 'polypeptide(L)'
;MNHHIFISSITELQKDFKRQFLRICQYHQMNSEKTYYASEHIVCMLEYIKFFYQKEQIDDRTSKKALVFEMVDAYSNFKLPTIPMAHIFQHSPIEHLFYISLCSTMPEYIWKLSYIMPQKTVCNNKYHIDFALCDRKTGKVKIGIECDGFHIHYNTPQKVEKNNIRDREIKKLEGFDIWHYSGSEIYHSSLTLAKEFWKYVAITFYPDH
;
A
#
# COMPACT_ATOMS: atom_id res chain seq x y z
N MET A 1 -18.49 10.15 -21.34
CA MET A 1 -19.34 9.12 -20.71
C MET A 1 -19.71 9.64 -19.32
N ASN A 2 -20.96 9.56 -18.90
CA ASN A 2 -21.33 10.03 -17.55
C ASN A 2 -20.78 9.03 -16.53
N HIS A 3 -19.73 9.41 -15.81
CA HIS A 3 -19.05 8.51 -14.87
C HIS A 3 -19.97 7.97 -13.78
N HIS A 4 -21.02 8.71 -13.38
CA HIS A 4 -22.02 8.20 -12.43
C HIS A 4 -22.82 7.02 -13.00
N ILE A 5 -23.22 7.11 -14.28
CA ILE A 5 -23.93 6.02 -14.97
C ILE A 5 -23.00 4.81 -15.07
N PHE A 6 -21.74 5.02 -15.44
CA PHE A 6 -20.74 3.95 -15.55
C PHE A 6 -20.47 3.24 -14.22
N ILE A 7 -20.27 3.99 -13.13
CA ILE A 7 -20.06 3.46 -11.77
C ILE A 7 -21.28 2.63 -11.31
N SER A 8 -22.49 3.13 -11.57
CA SER A 8 -23.73 2.41 -11.27
C SER A 8 -23.82 1.10 -12.06
N SER A 9 -23.51 1.13 -13.36
CA SER A 9 -23.48 -0.06 -14.20
C SER A 9 -22.46 -1.10 -13.73
N ILE A 10 -21.27 -0.68 -13.29
CA ILE A 10 -20.28 -1.61 -12.71
C ILE A 10 -20.82 -2.26 -11.43
N THR A 11 -21.48 -1.50 -10.57
CA THR A 11 -22.01 -2.02 -9.30
C THR A 11 -23.08 -3.08 -9.53
N GLU A 12 -23.97 -2.87 -10.50
CA GLU A 12 -24.98 -3.86 -10.86
C GLU A 12 -24.37 -5.08 -11.58
N LEU A 13 -23.40 -4.87 -12.48
CA LEU A 13 -22.64 -5.93 -13.12
C LEU A 13 -21.93 -6.83 -12.08
N GLN A 14 -21.31 -6.23 -11.06
CA GLN A 14 -20.60 -6.95 -10.00
C GLN A 14 -21.54 -7.89 -9.22
N LYS A 15 -22.74 -7.41 -8.87
CA LYS A 15 -23.75 -8.22 -8.17
C LYS A 15 -24.25 -9.37 -9.03
N ASP A 16 -24.62 -9.09 -10.28
CA ASP A 16 -25.13 -10.13 -11.19
C ASP A 16 -24.05 -11.15 -11.51
N PHE A 17 -22.85 -10.70 -11.86
CA PHE A 17 -21.72 -11.58 -12.18
C PHE A 17 -21.39 -12.51 -11.02
N LYS A 18 -21.22 -11.98 -9.79
CA LYS A 18 -20.94 -12.82 -8.61
C LYS A 18 -22.02 -13.88 -8.42
N ARG A 19 -23.30 -13.50 -8.56
CA ARG A 19 -24.43 -14.42 -8.44
C ARG A 19 -24.39 -15.52 -9.51
N GLN A 20 -24.21 -15.17 -10.79
CA GLN A 20 -24.17 -16.16 -11.88
C GLN A 20 -22.94 -17.07 -11.76
N PHE A 21 -21.78 -16.51 -11.43
CA PHE A 21 -20.54 -17.26 -11.23
C PHE A 21 -20.70 -18.32 -10.14
N LEU A 22 -21.15 -17.92 -8.95
CA LEU A 22 -21.37 -18.84 -7.84
C LEU A 22 -22.40 -19.93 -8.19
N ARG A 23 -23.49 -19.56 -8.87
CA ARG A 23 -24.52 -20.51 -9.32
C ARG A 23 -23.96 -21.56 -10.27
N ILE A 24 -23.16 -21.16 -11.26
CA ILE A 24 -22.54 -22.08 -12.23
C ILE A 24 -21.53 -23.00 -11.53
N CYS A 25 -20.66 -22.44 -10.69
CA CYS A 25 -19.68 -23.22 -9.92
C CYS A 25 -20.37 -24.25 -9.02
N GLN A 26 -21.47 -23.87 -8.35
CA GLN A 26 -22.26 -24.77 -7.51
C GLN A 26 -22.92 -25.88 -8.34
N TYR A 27 -23.51 -25.54 -9.49
CA TYR A 27 -24.13 -26.52 -10.41
C TYR A 27 -23.14 -27.59 -10.86
N HIS A 28 -21.90 -27.19 -11.14
CA HIS A 28 -20.82 -28.11 -11.53
C HIS A 28 -20.03 -28.70 -10.34
N GLN A 29 -20.49 -28.49 -9.11
CA GLN A 29 -19.86 -29.02 -7.89
C GLN A 29 -18.37 -28.65 -7.77
N MET A 30 -18.00 -27.45 -8.21
CA MET A 30 -16.64 -26.94 -8.06
C MET A 30 -16.30 -26.78 -6.57
N ASN A 31 -15.01 -26.92 -6.23
CA ASN A 31 -14.53 -26.73 -4.88
C ASN A 31 -14.94 -25.34 -4.33
N SER A 32 -15.57 -25.32 -3.16
CA SER A 32 -16.18 -24.12 -2.57
C SER A 32 -15.16 -23.05 -2.20
N GLU A 33 -14.01 -23.45 -1.67
CA GLU A 33 -12.92 -22.54 -1.29
C GLU A 33 -12.32 -21.86 -2.53
N LYS A 34 -11.99 -22.64 -3.58
CA LYS A 34 -11.52 -22.10 -4.86
C LYS A 34 -12.54 -21.15 -5.49
N THR A 35 -13.81 -21.51 -5.42
CA THR A 35 -14.92 -20.71 -5.96
C THR A 35 -15.07 -19.39 -5.20
N TYR A 36 -14.99 -19.41 -3.86
CA TYR A 36 -15.03 -18.22 -3.03
C TYR A 36 -13.92 -17.24 -3.43
N TYR A 37 -12.66 -17.70 -3.40
CA TYR A 37 -11.53 -16.84 -3.73
C TYR A 37 -11.62 -16.26 -5.14
N ALA A 38 -11.92 -17.09 -6.15
CA ALA A 38 -12.10 -16.62 -7.52
C ALA A 38 -13.20 -15.55 -7.64
N SER A 39 -14.30 -15.70 -6.90
CA SER A 39 -15.38 -14.70 -6.90
C SER A 39 -14.95 -13.38 -6.26
N GLU A 40 -14.19 -13.43 -5.16
CA GLU A 40 -13.68 -12.23 -4.49
C GLU A 40 -12.63 -11.51 -5.35
N HIS A 41 -11.80 -12.25 -6.08
CA HIS A 41 -10.88 -11.68 -7.06
C HIS A 41 -11.61 -10.83 -8.09
N ILE A 42 -12.62 -11.40 -8.75
CA ILE A 42 -13.34 -10.72 -9.83
C ILE A 42 -14.05 -9.48 -9.30
N VAL A 43 -14.67 -9.59 -8.13
CA VAL A 43 -15.29 -8.46 -7.44
C VAL A 43 -14.28 -7.34 -7.20
N CYS A 44 -13.10 -7.68 -6.69
CA CYS A 44 -12.06 -6.68 -6.42
C CYS A 44 -11.54 -6.02 -7.71
N MET A 45 -11.44 -6.76 -8.82
CA MET A 45 -11.07 -6.16 -10.11
C MET A 45 -12.05 -5.08 -10.55
N LEU A 46 -13.35 -5.37 -10.44
CA LEU A 46 -14.42 -4.41 -10.79
C LEU A 46 -14.42 -3.20 -9.87
N GLU A 47 -14.15 -3.39 -8.58
CA GLU A 47 -13.99 -2.30 -7.63
C GLU A 47 -12.82 -1.38 -8.01
N TYR A 48 -11.64 -1.92 -8.38
CA TYR A 48 -10.52 -1.09 -8.83
C TYR A 48 -10.88 -0.19 -10.01
N ILE A 49 -11.59 -0.73 -10.99
CA ILE A 49 -12.08 0.04 -12.14
C ILE A 49 -13.01 1.16 -11.64
N LYS A 50 -13.94 0.84 -10.73
CA LYS A 50 -14.86 1.83 -10.14
C LYS A 50 -14.10 2.97 -9.47
N PHE A 51 -13.12 2.66 -8.62
CA PHE A 51 -12.32 3.66 -7.92
C PHE A 51 -11.49 4.51 -8.88
N PHE A 52 -10.91 3.92 -9.92
CA PHE A 52 -10.16 4.67 -10.93
C PHE A 52 -11.01 5.79 -11.55
N TYR A 53 -12.23 5.48 -11.97
CA TYR A 53 -13.15 6.46 -12.56
C TYR A 53 -13.75 7.43 -11.54
N GLN A 54 -13.86 7.05 -10.26
CA GLN A 54 -14.20 8.00 -9.19
C GLN A 54 -13.09 9.03 -8.99
N LYS A 55 -11.82 8.60 -8.99
CA LYS A 55 -10.66 9.48 -8.84
C LYS A 55 -10.42 10.37 -10.07
N GLU A 56 -10.77 9.87 -11.25
CA GLU A 56 -10.77 10.67 -12.49
C GLU A 56 -11.74 11.84 -12.45
N GLN A 57 -12.93 11.69 -11.83
CA GLN A 57 -13.88 12.80 -11.70
C GLN A 57 -13.35 13.98 -10.88
N ILE A 58 -12.41 13.75 -9.96
CA ILE A 58 -11.86 14.76 -9.05
C ILE A 58 -10.41 15.18 -9.40
N ASP A 59 -9.90 14.80 -10.59
CA ASP A 59 -8.50 15.00 -11.04
C ASP A 59 -7.43 14.59 -10.01
N ASP A 60 -7.68 13.53 -9.23
CA ASP A 60 -6.72 13.01 -8.25
C ASP A 60 -5.71 12.08 -8.95
N ARG A 61 -4.70 12.70 -9.55
CA ARG A 61 -3.67 12.02 -10.35
C ARG A 61 -2.84 11.02 -9.55
N THR A 62 -2.57 11.31 -8.27
CA THR A 62 -1.76 10.44 -7.42
C THR A 62 -2.51 9.17 -7.07
N SER A 63 -3.78 9.28 -6.65
CA SER A 63 -4.61 8.08 -6.40
C SER A 63 -4.80 7.25 -7.67
N LYS A 64 -5.00 7.90 -8.84
CA LYS A 64 -5.09 7.17 -10.12
C LYS A 64 -3.81 6.37 -10.40
N LYS A 65 -2.64 6.98 -10.21
CA LYS A 65 -1.35 6.31 -10.42
C LYS A 65 -1.17 5.12 -9.48
N ALA A 66 -1.51 5.29 -8.20
CA ALA A 66 -1.45 4.22 -7.21
C ALA A 66 -2.37 3.04 -7.59
N LEU A 67 -3.63 3.32 -7.92
CA LEU A 67 -4.59 2.29 -8.35
C LEU A 67 -4.10 1.49 -9.56
N VAL A 68 -3.47 2.15 -10.55
CA VAL A 68 -2.90 1.45 -11.71
C VAL A 68 -1.80 0.48 -11.29
N PHE A 69 -0.95 0.83 -10.33
CA PHE A 69 0.10 -0.08 -9.84
C PHE A 69 -0.50 -1.28 -9.11
N GLU A 70 -1.55 -1.08 -8.29
CA GLU A 70 -2.27 -2.20 -7.65
C GLU A 70 -2.88 -3.15 -8.67
N MET A 71 -3.52 -2.60 -9.71
CA MET A 71 -4.11 -3.39 -10.78
C MET A 71 -3.05 -4.25 -11.48
N VAL A 72 -1.87 -3.68 -11.79
CA VAL A 72 -0.77 -4.43 -12.41
C VAL A 72 -0.27 -5.55 -11.50
N ASP A 73 -0.04 -5.30 -10.21
CA ASP A 73 0.44 -6.31 -9.27
C ASP A 73 -0.59 -7.44 -9.05
N ALA A 74 -1.86 -7.07 -8.84
CA ALA A 74 -2.95 -8.01 -8.64
C ALA A 74 -3.19 -8.90 -9.87
N TYR A 75 -3.17 -8.31 -11.08
CA TYR A 75 -3.50 -9.03 -12.31
C TYR A 75 -2.34 -9.84 -12.88
N SER A 76 -1.08 -9.38 -12.71
CA SER A 76 0.09 -10.07 -13.26
C SER A 76 0.34 -11.44 -12.63
N ASN A 77 0.01 -11.61 -11.35
CA ASN A 77 0.30 -12.84 -10.61
C ASN A 77 -0.94 -13.60 -10.14
N PHE A 78 -2.16 -13.13 -10.47
CA PHE A 78 -3.41 -13.59 -9.86
C PHE A 78 -3.28 -13.73 -8.33
N LYS A 79 -2.48 -12.87 -7.69
CA LYS A 79 -2.40 -12.81 -6.23
C LYS A 79 -3.75 -12.33 -5.74
N LEU A 80 -4.29 -12.97 -4.70
CA LEU A 80 -5.42 -12.43 -3.95
C LEU A 80 -5.14 -10.94 -3.77
N PRO A 81 -5.95 -10.03 -4.31
CA PRO A 81 -5.81 -8.63 -3.97
C PRO A 81 -5.96 -8.64 -2.46
N THR A 82 -4.85 -8.43 -1.77
CA THR A 82 -4.81 -8.32 -0.31
C THR A 82 -5.68 -7.13 -0.03
N ILE A 83 -6.97 -7.37 0.24
CA ILE A 83 -8.05 -6.38 0.34
C ILE A 83 -7.45 -5.04 0.75
N PRO A 84 -7.13 -4.12 -0.19
CA PRO A 84 -6.49 -2.88 0.21
C PRO A 84 -7.55 -1.81 0.43
N MET A 85 -8.84 -2.14 0.35
CA MET A 85 -9.92 -1.20 0.59
C MET A 85 -9.88 -0.60 1.99
N ALA A 86 -9.51 -1.38 3.01
CA ALA A 86 -9.45 -0.86 4.38
C ALA A 86 -8.24 0.07 4.63
N HIS A 87 -7.13 -0.13 3.90
CA HIS A 87 -5.92 0.67 4.06
C HIS A 87 -5.93 1.93 3.18
N ILE A 88 -6.63 1.92 2.04
CA ILE A 88 -6.82 3.11 1.17
C ILE A 88 -7.42 4.30 1.95
N PHE A 89 -8.22 4.06 2.99
CA PHE A 89 -8.85 5.14 3.78
C PHE A 89 -7.99 5.71 4.91
N GLN A 90 -6.85 5.09 5.25
CA GLN A 90 -5.97 5.57 6.33
C GLN A 90 -4.72 6.28 5.83
N HIS A 91 -4.43 6.17 4.53
CA HIS A 91 -3.23 6.71 3.91
C HIS A 91 -3.54 7.86 2.97
N SER A 92 -2.67 8.87 2.93
CA SER A 92 -2.70 9.83 1.84
C SER A 92 -2.43 9.13 0.49
N PRO A 93 -2.88 9.68 -0.65
CA PRO A 93 -2.62 9.08 -1.96
C PRO A 93 -1.13 8.80 -2.24
N ILE A 94 -0.25 9.63 -1.68
CA ILE A 94 1.20 9.50 -1.87
C ILE A 94 1.79 8.37 -1.03
N GLU A 95 1.35 8.22 0.22
CA GLU A 95 1.66 7.06 1.06
C GLU A 95 1.20 5.79 0.37
N HIS A 96 -0.03 5.77 -0.13
CA HIS A 96 -0.58 4.60 -0.81
C HIS A 96 0.25 4.20 -2.04
N LEU A 97 0.62 5.16 -2.90
CA LEU A 97 1.52 4.91 -4.03
C LEU A 97 2.84 4.27 -3.58
N PHE A 98 3.41 4.76 -2.48
CA PHE A 98 4.68 4.23 -1.99
C PHE A 98 4.54 2.85 -1.35
N TYR A 99 3.48 2.62 -0.58
CA TYR A 99 3.17 1.32 0.01
C TYR A 99 3.09 0.22 -1.05
N ILE A 100 2.37 0.47 -2.14
CA ILE A 100 2.26 -0.48 -3.26
C ILE A 100 3.63 -0.73 -3.90
N SER A 101 4.41 0.34 -4.08
CA SER A 101 5.75 0.23 -4.65
C SER A 101 6.67 -0.60 -3.75
N LEU A 102 6.60 -0.43 -2.43
CA LEU A 102 7.32 -1.24 -1.45
C LEU A 102 6.88 -2.71 -1.53
N CYS A 103 5.57 -2.99 -1.48
CA CYS A 103 5.05 -4.36 -1.52
C CYS A 103 5.37 -5.09 -2.84
N SER A 104 5.19 -4.44 -3.98
CA SER A 104 5.42 -5.04 -5.30
C SER A 104 6.89 -5.31 -5.63
N THR A 105 7.82 -4.58 -4.99
CA THR A 105 9.27 -4.74 -5.20
C THR A 105 9.98 -5.50 -4.08
N MET A 106 9.26 -5.91 -3.04
CA MET A 106 9.83 -6.63 -1.89
C MET A 106 10.35 -8.01 -2.32
N PRO A 107 11.63 -8.33 -2.10
CA PRO A 107 12.15 -9.66 -2.35
C PRO A 107 11.44 -10.72 -1.50
N GLU A 108 11.20 -11.90 -2.08
CA GLU A 108 10.41 -12.96 -1.44
C GLU A 108 10.97 -13.42 -0.09
N TYR A 109 12.30 -13.52 0.03
CA TYR A 109 12.94 -13.91 1.29
C TYR A 109 12.74 -12.86 2.39
N ILE A 110 12.79 -11.57 2.05
CA ILE A 110 12.47 -10.49 2.98
C ILE A 110 11.00 -10.55 3.36
N TRP A 111 10.09 -10.83 2.40
CA TRP A 111 8.66 -11.00 2.69
C TRP A 111 8.40 -12.14 3.70
N LYS A 112 9.15 -13.24 3.62
CA LYS A 112 9.05 -14.34 4.60
C LYS A 112 9.52 -13.92 6.01
N LEU A 113 10.50 -13.02 6.11
CA LEU A 113 11.14 -12.64 7.37
C LEU A 113 10.62 -11.32 7.98
N SER A 114 9.97 -10.49 7.17
CA SER A 114 9.55 -9.14 7.52
C SER A 114 8.25 -8.74 6.84
N TYR A 115 7.62 -7.68 7.33
CA TYR A 115 6.43 -7.09 6.74
C TYR A 115 6.43 -5.57 6.93
N ILE A 116 5.74 -4.85 6.03
CA ILE A 116 5.48 -3.41 6.17
C ILE A 116 4.21 -3.24 7.00
N MET A 117 4.29 -2.49 8.09
CA MET A 117 3.17 -2.11 8.95
C MET A 117 2.83 -0.63 8.74
N PRO A 118 1.64 -0.31 8.22
CA PRO A 118 1.19 1.08 8.13
C PRO A 118 0.82 1.70 9.47
N GLN A 119 0.95 3.04 9.57
CA GLN A 119 0.47 3.89 10.66
C GLN A 119 0.85 3.36 12.07
N LYS A 120 2.11 2.92 12.20
CA LYS A 120 2.60 2.24 13.41
C LYS A 120 2.84 3.25 14.53
N THR A 121 2.19 3.04 15.68
CA THR A 121 2.48 3.80 16.90
C THR A 121 3.78 3.34 17.55
N VAL A 122 4.59 4.29 18.01
CA VAL A 122 5.87 4.10 18.70
C VAL A 122 6.02 5.07 19.87
N CYS A 123 7.05 4.87 20.70
CA CYS A 123 7.34 5.66 21.89
C CYS A 123 6.15 5.74 22.84
N ASN A 124 5.58 4.58 23.19
CA ASN A 124 4.36 4.47 24.02
C ASN A 124 3.18 5.30 23.46
N ASN A 125 2.92 5.16 22.15
CA ASN A 125 1.87 5.88 21.41
C ASN A 125 2.05 7.40 21.30
N LYS A 126 3.27 7.91 21.53
CA LYS A 126 3.58 9.34 21.36
C LYS A 126 3.67 9.74 19.89
N TYR A 127 4.19 8.85 19.04
CA TYR A 127 4.42 9.13 17.63
C TYR A 127 3.79 8.06 16.74
N HIS A 128 3.39 8.48 15.54
CA HIS A 128 2.97 7.62 14.45
C HIS A 128 4.03 7.65 13.36
N ILE A 129 4.38 6.47 12.84
CA ILE A 129 5.21 6.30 11.66
C ILE A 129 4.32 5.88 10.49
N ASP A 130 4.48 6.53 9.33
CA ASP A 130 3.66 6.22 8.15
C ASP A 130 3.78 4.75 7.75
N PHE A 131 5.01 4.24 7.66
CA PHE A 131 5.29 2.81 7.49
C PHE A 131 6.46 2.33 8.36
N ALA A 132 6.31 1.15 8.97
CA ALA A 132 7.38 0.49 9.70
C ALA A 132 7.71 -0.86 9.05
N LEU A 133 8.99 -1.11 8.75
CA LEU A 133 9.43 -2.48 8.45
C LEU A 133 9.59 -3.23 9.75
N CYS A 134 8.75 -4.22 9.97
CA CYS A 134 8.77 -5.04 11.17
C CYS A 134 9.43 -6.39 10.89
N ASP A 135 10.15 -6.89 11.88
CA ASP A 135 10.53 -8.28 11.96
C ASP A 135 9.28 -9.16 12.15
N ARG A 136 9.10 -10.18 11.32
CA ARG A 136 7.90 -11.02 11.39
C ARG A 136 7.86 -11.89 12.66
N LYS A 137 9.01 -12.30 13.18
CA LYS A 137 9.11 -13.21 14.34
C LYS A 137 8.90 -12.47 15.66
N THR A 138 9.48 -11.28 15.78
CA THR A 138 9.51 -10.51 17.03
C THR A 138 8.56 -9.32 17.05
N GLY A 139 8.06 -8.90 15.88
CA GLY A 139 7.23 -7.70 15.74
C GLY A 139 7.99 -6.38 15.95
N LYS A 140 9.32 -6.43 16.18
CA LYS A 140 10.14 -5.25 16.39
C LYS A 140 10.31 -4.47 15.09
N VAL A 141 10.31 -3.14 15.20
CA VAL A 141 10.59 -2.26 14.07
C VAL A 141 12.09 -2.31 13.77
N LYS A 142 12.44 -2.55 12.50
CA LYS A 142 13.81 -2.51 11.98
C LYS A 142 14.16 -1.11 11.44
N ILE A 143 13.21 -0.49 10.76
CA ILE A 143 13.35 0.82 10.12
C ILE A 143 11.96 1.46 9.98
N GLY A 144 11.87 2.76 10.25
CA GLY A 144 10.70 3.58 9.99
C GLY A 144 10.82 4.26 8.62
N ILE A 145 9.69 4.57 8.01
CA ILE A 145 9.58 5.28 6.74
C ILE A 145 8.52 6.37 6.90
N GLU A 146 8.87 7.59 6.52
CA GLU A 146 7.98 8.76 6.52
C GLU A 146 7.80 9.25 5.08
N CYS A 147 6.54 9.53 4.73
CA CYS A 147 6.13 10.09 3.45
C CYS A 147 5.87 11.59 3.66
N ASP A 148 6.92 12.39 3.55
CA ASP A 148 6.82 13.84 3.72
C ASP A 148 6.02 14.43 2.55
N GLY A 149 4.73 14.74 2.76
CA GLY A 149 3.82 15.22 1.72
C GLY A 149 4.35 16.41 0.88
N PHE A 150 3.72 16.66 -0.26
CA PHE A 150 4.15 17.62 -1.30
C PHE A 150 4.19 19.12 -0.89
N HIS A 151 4.05 19.46 0.39
CA HIS A 151 4.01 20.86 0.82
C HIS A 151 5.41 21.48 0.98
N ILE A 152 5.98 21.82 -0.17
CA ILE A 152 7.21 22.63 -0.36
C ILE A 152 7.11 24.02 0.33
N HIS A 153 5.91 24.45 0.74
CA HIS A 153 5.66 25.78 1.31
C HIS A 153 5.77 25.88 2.84
N TYR A 154 6.07 24.78 3.57
CA TYR A 154 6.04 24.76 5.05
C TYR A 154 7.30 24.19 5.72
N ASN A 155 8.45 24.17 5.04
CA ASN A 155 9.74 23.90 5.68
C ASN A 155 10.24 25.13 6.44
N THR A 156 9.52 25.52 7.49
CA THR A 156 10.07 26.50 8.44
C THR A 156 11.18 25.83 9.24
N PRO A 157 12.26 26.56 9.61
CA PRO A 157 13.34 26.01 10.43
C PRO A 157 12.84 25.32 11.70
N GLN A 158 11.75 25.84 12.29
CA GLN A 158 11.09 25.30 13.48
C GLN A 158 10.47 23.92 13.24
N LYS A 159 9.92 23.65 12.05
CA LYS A 159 9.35 22.35 11.71
C LYS A 159 10.46 21.32 11.48
N VAL A 160 11.53 21.72 10.81
CA VAL A 160 12.73 20.88 10.61
C VAL A 160 13.35 20.51 11.95
N GLU A 161 13.49 21.48 12.87
CA GLU A 161 14.03 21.23 14.20
C GLU A 161 13.14 20.26 14.99
N LYS A 162 11.81 20.41 14.95
CA LYS A 162 10.87 19.49 15.59
C LYS A 162 10.95 18.08 15.03
N ASN A 163 11.03 17.92 13.71
CA ASN A 163 11.20 16.61 13.08
C ASN A 163 12.53 15.97 13.51
N ASN A 164 13.63 16.72 13.45
CA ASN A 164 14.94 16.24 13.91
C ASN A 164 14.96 15.85 15.40
N ILE A 165 14.19 16.53 16.26
CA ILE A 165 14.04 16.14 17.66
C ILE A 165 13.21 14.84 17.76
N ARG A 166 12.10 14.75 17.03
CA ARG A 166 11.24 13.56 16.97
C ARG A 166 12.05 12.33 16.57
N ASP A 167 12.80 12.40 15.47
CA ASP A 167 13.49 11.25 14.92
C ASP A 167 14.66 10.81 15.83
N ARG A 168 15.35 11.78 16.45
CA ARG A 168 16.36 11.49 17.49
C ARG A 168 15.74 10.82 18.71
N GLU A 169 14.57 11.26 19.15
CA GLU A 169 13.89 10.64 20.29
C GLU A 169 13.44 9.22 19.97
N ILE A 170 12.87 8.99 18.79
CA ILE A 170 12.48 7.65 18.32
C ILE A 170 13.70 6.74 18.23
N LYS A 171 14.79 7.19 17.59
CA LYS A 171 16.03 6.42 17.53
C LYS A 171 16.56 6.08 18.93
N LYS A 172 16.53 7.03 19.86
CA LYS A 172 17.01 6.83 21.23
C LYS A 172 16.14 5.85 22.03
N LEU A 173 14.81 5.92 21.90
CA LEU A 173 13.89 5.13 22.71
C LEU A 173 13.59 3.76 22.11
N GLU A 174 13.49 3.67 20.79
CA GLU A 174 13.06 2.46 20.07
C GLU A 174 14.21 1.75 19.33
N GLY A 175 15.33 2.45 19.09
CA GLY A 175 16.54 1.84 18.54
C GLY A 175 16.54 1.62 17.02
N PHE A 176 15.66 2.30 16.28
CA PHE A 176 15.62 2.21 14.81
C PHE A 176 15.75 3.59 14.14
N ASP A 177 16.24 3.58 12.90
CA ASP A 177 16.36 4.76 12.04
C ASP A 177 15.08 5.01 11.24
N ILE A 178 14.85 6.27 10.87
CA ILE A 178 13.70 6.68 10.05
C ILE A 178 14.21 7.22 8.71
N TRP A 179 13.65 6.71 7.62
CA TRP A 179 13.92 7.18 6.27
C TRP A 179 12.80 8.08 5.78
N HIS A 180 13.18 9.26 5.31
CA HIS A 180 12.26 10.28 4.84
C HIS A 180 12.26 10.31 3.30
N TYR A 181 11.07 10.31 2.72
CA TYR A 181 10.89 10.50 1.29
C TYR A 181 9.92 11.64 1.04
N SER A 182 10.30 12.61 0.22
CA SER A 182 9.38 13.66 -0.17
C SER A 182 8.29 13.13 -1.11
N GLY A 183 7.13 13.75 -1.07
CA GLY A 183 6.02 13.38 -1.94
C GLY A 183 6.34 13.59 -3.42
N SER A 184 7.26 14.51 -3.74
CA SER A 184 7.74 14.68 -5.13
C SER A 184 8.60 13.49 -5.56
N GLU A 185 9.54 13.04 -4.72
CA GLU A 185 10.37 11.87 -4.99
C GLU A 185 9.50 10.63 -5.19
N ILE A 186 8.56 10.39 -4.28
CA ILE A 186 7.61 9.28 -4.38
C ILE A 186 6.81 9.39 -5.68
N TYR A 187 6.24 10.56 -5.98
CA TYR A 187 5.39 10.72 -7.16
C TYR A 187 6.14 10.42 -8.46
N HIS A 188 7.38 10.86 -8.59
CA HIS A 188 8.15 10.67 -9.83
C HIS A 188 8.80 9.28 -9.92
N SER A 189 9.26 8.71 -8.81
CA SER A 189 10.22 7.60 -8.81
C SER A 189 9.92 6.48 -7.80
N SER A 190 8.68 6.33 -7.34
CA SER A 190 8.31 5.39 -6.26
C SER A 190 8.90 3.97 -6.38
N LEU A 191 8.88 3.35 -7.57
CA LEU A 191 9.43 2.00 -7.79
C LEU A 191 10.95 1.96 -7.63
N THR A 192 11.66 2.99 -8.10
CA THR A 192 13.11 3.10 -7.96
C THR A 192 13.49 3.27 -6.49
N LEU A 193 12.81 4.17 -5.78
CA LEU A 193 13.01 4.39 -4.35
C LEU A 193 12.75 3.13 -3.54
N ALA A 194 11.67 2.39 -3.85
CA ALA A 194 11.37 1.13 -3.18
C ALA A 194 12.46 0.07 -3.43
N LYS A 195 12.99 -0.03 -4.65
CA LYS A 195 14.10 -0.95 -4.96
C LYS A 195 15.39 -0.58 -4.22
N GLU A 196 15.71 0.71 -4.14
CA GLU A 196 16.87 1.21 -3.40
C GLU A 196 16.73 0.94 -1.90
N PHE A 197 15.54 1.16 -1.34
CA PHE A 197 15.21 0.79 0.02
C PHE A 197 15.43 -0.71 0.27
N TRP A 198 14.90 -1.58 -0.59
CA TRP A 198 15.08 -3.03 -0.42
C TRP A 198 16.53 -3.47 -0.58
N LYS A 199 17.31 -2.81 -1.44
CA LYS A 199 18.75 -3.06 -1.54
C LYS A 199 19.47 -2.74 -0.23
N TYR A 200 19.14 -1.61 0.40
CA TYR A 200 19.68 -1.27 1.72
C TYR A 200 19.26 -2.29 2.79
N VAL A 201 17.98 -2.66 2.83
CA VAL A 201 17.44 -3.63 3.79
C VAL A 201 18.13 -4.99 3.65
N ALA A 202 18.33 -5.46 2.42
CA ALA A 202 19.03 -6.71 2.13
C ALA A 202 20.44 -6.69 2.72
N ILE A 203 21.23 -5.67 2.40
CA ILE A 203 22.63 -5.55 2.87
C ILE A 203 22.70 -5.42 4.40
N THR A 204 21.77 -4.67 5.00
CA THR A 204 21.86 -4.29 6.42
C THR A 204 21.33 -5.37 7.36
N PHE A 205 20.22 -6.01 6.98
CA PHE A 205 19.49 -6.92 7.87
C PHE A 205 19.51 -8.37 7.43
N TYR A 206 19.89 -8.65 6.17
CA TYR A 206 19.88 -9.99 5.58
C TYR A 206 21.10 -10.25 4.70
N PRO A 207 22.34 -10.02 5.19
CA PRO A 207 23.56 -10.11 4.36
C PRO A 207 23.86 -11.54 3.85
N ASP A 208 23.28 -12.56 4.49
CA ASP A 208 23.48 -13.97 4.15
C ASP A 208 22.48 -14.51 3.10
N HIS A 209 21.67 -13.62 2.50
CA HIS A 209 20.69 -13.92 1.46
C HIS A 209 21.00 -13.15 0.17
#